data_AF-A0A1N6FJB5-F1
#
_entry.id   AF-A0A1N6FJB5-F1
#
_cell.length_a   1.000
_cell.length_b   1.000
_cell.length_c   1.000
_cell.angle_alpha   90.00
_cell.angle_beta   90.00
_cell.angle_gamma   90.00
#
_symmetry.space_group_name_H-M   'P 1'
#
loop_
_entity.id
_entity.type
_entity.pdbx_description
1 polymer ?
#
loop_
_entity_poly.entity_id
_entity_poly.type
_entity_poly.pdbx_seq_one_letter_code
_entity_poly.pdbx_strand_id
1 'polypeptide(L)'
;MYPGQPTTCDYCGAEMGPVRRSILRHCGKLACMSEDARTASARLAAELDETAARRRKRFREARPDLLERVAQEAGCAPEQVRIEPMPHYPPNMVPLDEERRATFLAHLDEVLAQAFATTPEEAAREYPPHPVDPGEPPQATPACATCRGFCCRPGGKHNAFLTLAVIQGFRVADPDIGADTLRDRYEERLSDSIAEGGCVFAGPEGCTLERSWRAPICNRFHCGTLSRSLDRMKADPPEGPVVFPGFTEGGGMGVVSVMEQDGSWRELEE
;
A
#
# COMPACT_ATOMS: atom_id res chain seq x y z
N MET A 1 -39.44 8.97 -17.86
CA MET A 1 -39.60 8.54 -16.45
C MET A 1 -40.44 7.28 -16.48
N TYR A 2 -39.88 6.11 -16.18
CA TYR A 2 -40.62 4.84 -16.28
C TYR A 2 -41.52 4.67 -15.06
N PRO A 3 -42.85 4.59 -15.22
CA PRO A 3 -43.75 4.29 -14.11
C PRO A 3 -43.53 2.83 -13.65
N GLY A 4 -43.30 2.64 -12.34
CA GLY A 4 -43.32 1.32 -11.72
C GLY A 4 -42.06 0.86 -10.97
N GLN A 5 -41.01 1.68 -10.84
CA GLN A 5 -39.88 1.29 -9.97
C GLN A 5 -40.23 1.47 -8.49
N PRO A 6 -39.93 0.49 -7.62
CA PRO A 6 -40.21 0.57 -6.20
C PRO A 6 -39.48 1.77 -5.59
N THR A 7 -40.26 2.74 -5.11
CA THR A 7 -39.83 3.97 -4.44
C THR A 7 -39.56 3.72 -2.97
N THR A 8 -38.93 2.60 -2.63
CA THR A 8 -38.66 2.21 -1.24
C THR A 8 -37.18 1.93 -1.01
N CYS A 9 -36.77 2.11 0.23
CA CYS A 9 -35.44 1.76 0.72
C CYS A 9 -35.24 0.25 0.71
N ASP A 10 -34.12 -0.23 0.14
CA ASP A 10 -33.78 -1.67 0.11
C ASP A 10 -33.62 -2.28 1.51
N TYR A 11 -33.38 -1.44 2.53
CA TYR A 11 -32.99 -1.88 3.87
C TYR A 11 -34.10 -1.78 4.92
N CYS A 12 -34.98 -0.78 4.83
CA CYS A 12 -36.03 -0.57 5.83
C CYS A 12 -37.43 -0.41 5.24
N GLY A 13 -37.57 -0.48 3.92
CA GLY A 13 -38.86 -0.34 3.23
C GLY A 13 -39.46 1.07 3.26
N ALA A 14 -38.82 2.05 3.90
CA ALA A 14 -39.32 3.42 3.94
C ALA A 14 -39.46 4.01 2.52
N GLU A 15 -40.53 4.76 2.31
CA GLU A 15 -40.79 5.45 1.04
C GLU A 15 -39.69 6.48 0.74
N MET A 16 -39.33 6.59 -0.53
CA MET A 16 -38.26 7.41 -1.06
C MET A 16 -38.75 8.11 -2.32
N GLY A 17 -38.40 9.39 -2.48
CA GLY A 17 -38.63 10.07 -3.75
C GLY A 17 -37.91 9.37 -4.91
N PRO A 18 -38.47 9.38 -6.14
CA PRO A 18 -37.94 8.65 -7.29
C PRO A 18 -36.50 9.05 -7.65
N VAL A 19 -36.17 10.35 -7.52
CA VAL A 19 -34.80 10.87 -7.75
C VAL A 19 -33.80 10.28 -6.75
N ARG A 20 -34.20 10.12 -5.50
CA ARG A 20 -33.31 9.57 -4.48
C ARG A 20 -33.07 8.08 -4.72
N ARG A 21 -34.12 7.34 -5.10
CA ARG A 21 -34.03 5.92 -5.43
C ARG A 21 -33.17 5.65 -6.68
N SER A 22 -33.18 6.55 -7.67
CA SER A 22 -32.34 6.38 -8.87
C SER A 22 -30.84 6.55 -8.60
N ILE A 23 -30.48 7.18 -7.48
CA ILE A 23 -29.07 7.45 -7.11
C ILE A 23 -28.63 6.54 -5.96
N LEU A 24 -29.51 6.29 -4.99
CA LEU A 24 -29.20 5.61 -3.73
C LEU A 24 -30.11 4.43 -3.48
N ARG A 25 -29.55 3.40 -2.86
CA ARG A 25 -30.27 2.19 -2.44
C ARG A 25 -30.95 2.34 -1.07
N HIS A 26 -30.62 3.40 -0.33
CA HIS A 26 -31.06 3.63 1.04
C HIS A 26 -31.79 4.96 1.22
N CYS A 27 -32.66 5.05 2.24
CA CYS A 27 -33.37 6.29 2.61
C CYS A 27 -32.50 7.32 3.34
N GLY A 28 -31.22 7.02 3.59
CA GLY A 28 -30.25 7.92 4.23
C GLY A 28 -30.41 8.09 5.74
N LYS A 29 -31.26 7.28 6.38
CA LYS A 29 -31.12 7.03 7.81
C LYS A 29 -29.78 6.34 8.05
N LEU A 30 -29.08 6.73 9.12
CA LEU A 30 -27.75 6.22 9.44
C LEU A 30 -27.69 4.68 9.41
N ALA A 31 -28.67 3.99 9.98
CA ALA A 31 -28.74 2.52 9.97
C ALA A 31 -28.76 1.93 8.55
N CYS A 32 -29.51 2.52 7.63
CA CYS A 32 -29.59 2.05 6.23
C CYS A 32 -28.33 2.44 5.44
N MET A 33 -27.71 3.58 5.73
CA MET A 33 -26.42 3.96 5.14
C MET A 33 -25.33 2.98 5.56
N SER A 34 -25.28 2.63 6.85
CA SER A 34 -24.29 1.68 7.38
C SER A 34 -24.51 0.26 6.83
N GLU A 35 -25.75 -0.18 6.65
CA GLU A 35 -26.04 -1.48 6.03
C GLU A 35 -25.69 -1.50 4.54
N ASP A 36 -25.96 -0.42 3.80
CA ASP A 36 -25.55 -0.29 2.40
C ASP A 36 -24.02 -0.30 2.25
N ALA A 37 -23.31 0.47 3.08
CA ALA A 37 -21.85 0.47 3.12
C ALA A 37 -21.28 -0.92 3.46
N ARG A 38 -21.87 -1.64 4.42
CA ARG A 38 -21.49 -3.03 4.74
C ARG A 38 -21.73 -3.97 3.58
N THR A 39 -22.89 -3.87 2.92
CA THR A 39 -23.24 -4.69 1.76
C THR A 39 -22.27 -4.43 0.59
N ALA A 40 -22.00 -3.17 0.30
CA ALA A 40 -21.06 -2.77 -0.75
C ALA A 40 -19.64 -3.26 -0.45
N SER A 41 -19.18 -3.11 0.81
CA SER A 41 -17.88 -3.62 1.25
C SER A 41 -17.77 -5.14 1.14
N ALA A 42 -18.82 -5.88 1.53
CA ALA A 42 -18.84 -7.33 1.44
C ALA A 42 -18.80 -7.80 -0.02
N ARG A 43 -19.53 -7.13 -0.92
CA ARG A 43 -19.48 -7.41 -2.36
C ARG A 43 -18.09 -7.18 -2.93
N LEU A 44 -17.47 -6.04 -2.63
CA LEU A 44 -16.12 -5.73 -3.10
C LEU A 44 -15.10 -6.77 -2.58
N ALA A 45 -15.22 -7.18 -1.31
CA ALA A 45 -14.36 -8.22 -0.74
C ALA A 45 -14.51 -9.56 -1.47
N ALA A 46 -15.73 -9.97 -1.80
CA ALA A 46 -16.00 -11.19 -2.55
C ALA A 46 -15.43 -11.12 -3.99
N GLU A 47 -15.59 -9.99 -4.68
CA GLU A 47 -15.04 -9.77 -6.02
C GLU A 47 -13.49 -9.83 -6.04
N LEU A 48 -12.84 -9.27 -5.00
CA LEU A 48 -11.40 -9.35 -4.82
C LEU A 48 -10.92 -10.79 -4.56
N ASP A 49 -11.63 -11.54 -3.72
CA ASP A 49 -11.29 -12.93 -3.42
C ASP A 49 -11.45 -13.85 -4.63
N GLU A 50 -12.54 -13.69 -5.38
CA GLU A 50 -12.78 -14.44 -6.62
C GLU A 50 -11.69 -14.15 -7.65
N THR A 51 -11.33 -12.87 -7.81
CA THR A 51 -10.26 -12.45 -8.72
C THR A 51 -8.92 -13.03 -8.29
N ALA A 52 -8.61 -13.02 -6.99
CA ALA A 52 -7.40 -13.62 -6.46
C ALA A 52 -7.38 -15.15 -6.67
N ALA A 53 -8.51 -15.84 -6.47
CA ALA A 53 -8.61 -17.29 -6.71
C ALA A 53 -8.37 -17.65 -8.17
N ARG A 54 -8.98 -16.91 -9.10
CA ARG A 54 -8.77 -17.07 -10.55
C ARG A 54 -7.31 -16.85 -10.94
N ARG A 55 -6.67 -15.80 -10.40
CA ARG A 55 -5.26 -15.49 -10.66
C ARG A 55 -4.30 -16.54 -10.07
N ARG A 56 -4.58 -17.04 -8.85
CA ARG A 56 -3.81 -18.15 -8.24
C ARG A 56 -3.82 -19.39 -9.12
N LYS A 57 -5.02 -19.81 -9.56
CA LYS A 57 -5.19 -20.97 -10.43
C LYS A 57 -4.39 -20.79 -11.72
N ARG A 58 -4.56 -19.64 -12.38
CA ARG A 58 -3.85 -19.32 -13.62
C ARG A 58 -2.32 -19.32 -13.44
N PHE A 59 -1.80 -18.73 -12.37
CA PHE A 59 -0.36 -18.71 -12.12
C PHE A 59 0.20 -20.12 -11.95
N ARG A 60 -0.49 -20.97 -11.17
CA ARG A 60 -0.11 -22.37 -10.96
C ARG A 60 -0.08 -23.18 -12.25
N GLU A 61 -1.07 -22.98 -13.12
CA GLU A 61 -1.13 -23.66 -14.43
C GLU A 61 -0.06 -23.14 -15.40
N ALA A 62 0.27 -21.85 -15.34
CA ALA A 62 1.20 -21.22 -16.27
C ALA A 62 2.67 -21.37 -15.88
N ARG A 63 2.98 -21.51 -14.58
CA ARG A 63 4.35 -21.51 -14.04
C ARG A 63 4.60 -22.66 -13.04
N PRO A 64 4.30 -23.93 -13.39
CA PRO A 64 4.57 -25.06 -12.49
C PRO A 64 6.07 -25.23 -12.21
N ASP A 65 6.92 -24.96 -13.20
CA ASP A 65 8.39 -24.99 -13.12
C ASP A 65 8.95 -24.02 -12.07
N LEU A 66 8.39 -22.82 -11.99
CA LEU A 66 8.80 -21.82 -11.00
C LEU A 66 8.42 -22.28 -9.59
N LEU A 67 7.21 -22.83 -9.42
CA LEU A 67 6.76 -23.33 -8.13
C LEU A 67 7.61 -24.52 -7.67
N GLU A 68 7.98 -25.43 -8.56
CA GLU A 68 8.90 -26.53 -8.28
C GLU A 68 10.27 -26.02 -7.84
N ARG A 69 10.84 -25.04 -8.54
CA ARG A 69 12.12 -24.43 -8.19
C ARG A 69 12.08 -23.76 -6.81
N VAL A 70 11.09 -22.91 -6.57
CA VAL A 70 10.91 -22.23 -5.27
C VAL A 70 10.74 -23.27 -4.15
N ALA A 71 9.97 -24.32 -4.38
CA ALA A 71 9.78 -25.38 -3.40
C ALA A 71 11.07 -26.16 -3.13
N GLN A 72 11.84 -26.47 -4.17
CA GLN A 72 13.13 -27.16 -4.06
C GLN A 72 14.16 -26.31 -3.28
N GLU A 73 14.25 -25.03 -3.59
CA GLU A 73 15.13 -24.08 -2.89
C GLU A 73 14.76 -23.94 -1.40
N ALA A 74 13.45 -23.95 -1.09
CA ALA A 74 12.94 -23.89 0.28
C ALA A 74 12.90 -25.26 0.99
N GLY A 75 13.18 -26.37 0.30
CA GLY A 75 13.10 -27.72 0.86
C GLY A 75 11.69 -28.18 1.24
N CYS A 76 10.65 -27.70 0.54
CA CYS A 76 9.25 -28.03 0.79
C CYS A 76 8.58 -28.69 -0.44
N ALA A 77 7.34 -29.16 -0.29
CA ALA A 77 6.55 -29.62 -1.42
C ALA A 77 5.97 -28.42 -2.22
N PRO A 78 5.80 -28.52 -3.55
CA PRO A 78 5.21 -27.44 -4.38
C PRO A 78 3.84 -26.95 -3.90
N GLU A 79 3.05 -27.82 -3.28
CA GLU A 79 1.72 -27.51 -2.73
C GLU A 79 1.79 -26.59 -1.50
N GLN A 80 2.93 -26.57 -0.80
CA GLN A 80 3.17 -25.70 0.35
C GLN A 80 3.55 -24.27 -0.08
N VAL A 81 3.89 -24.06 -1.35
CA VAL A 81 4.15 -22.71 -1.89
C VAL A 81 2.84 -21.93 -1.96
N ARG A 82 2.74 -20.90 -1.13
CA ARG A 82 1.56 -20.01 -1.10
C ARG A 82 1.63 -19.04 -2.27
N ILE A 83 0.51 -18.85 -2.98
CA ILE A 83 0.43 -17.88 -4.08
C ILE A 83 -0.52 -16.75 -3.66
N GLU A 84 -0.06 -15.51 -3.63
CA GLU A 84 -0.85 -14.33 -3.29
C GLU A 84 -0.77 -13.29 -4.43
N PRO A 85 -1.69 -13.36 -5.40
CA PRO A 85 -1.62 -12.51 -6.60
C PRO A 85 -1.83 -11.03 -6.28
N MET A 86 -0.92 -10.20 -6.76
CA MET A 86 -0.98 -8.76 -6.65
C MET A 86 -1.38 -8.12 -7.98
N PRO A 87 -2.04 -6.96 -7.98
CA PRO A 87 -2.08 -6.14 -9.18
C PRO A 87 -0.65 -5.72 -9.53
N HIS A 88 -0.35 -5.60 -10.82
CA HIS A 88 0.90 -5.07 -11.31
C HIS A 88 0.62 -3.91 -12.27
N TYR A 89 1.04 -2.72 -11.86
CA TYR A 89 0.96 -1.53 -12.69
C TYR A 89 2.39 -1.12 -13.03
N PRO A 90 2.97 -1.62 -14.14
CA PRO A 90 4.32 -1.24 -14.52
C PRO A 90 4.33 0.28 -14.70
N PRO A 91 5.04 1.04 -13.84
CA PRO A 91 5.05 2.48 -13.97
C PRO A 91 5.92 2.85 -15.17
N ASN A 92 5.53 3.92 -15.86
CA ASN A 92 6.49 4.63 -16.68
C ASN A 92 7.53 5.22 -15.73
N MET A 93 8.78 4.82 -15.90
CA MET A 93 9.89 5.37 -15.13
C MET A 93 10.37 6.63 -15.84
N VAL A 94 10.43 7.73 -15.10
CA VAL A 94 10.87 9.04 -15.59
C VAL A 94 12.00 9.57 -14.70
N PRO A 95 12.93 10.36 -15.25
CA PRO A 95 13.91 11.04 -14.43
C PRO A 95 13.24 11.90 -13.36
N LEU A 96 13.81 11.95 -12.15
CA LEU A 96 13.43 12.98 -11.18
C LEU A 96 13.93 14.33 -11.71
N ASP A 97 13.01 15.16 -12.22
CA ASP A 97 13.38 16.48 -12.71
C ASP A 97 13.80 17.43 -11.57
N GLU A 98 14.63 18.40 -11.92
CA GLU A 98 15.24 19.33 -10.96
C GLU A 98 14.19 20.20 -10.25
N GLU A 99 13.08 20.52 -10.91
CA GLU A 99 12.01 21.32 -10.31
C GLU A 99 11.31 20.55 -9.18
N ARG A 100 10.97 19.28 -9.41
CA ARG A 100 10.38 18.41 -8.39
C ARG A 100 11.35 18.11 -7.25
N ARG A 101 12.63 17.91 -7.58
CA ARG A 101 13.70 17.76 -6.58
C ARG A 101 13.79 19.00 -5.69
N ALA A 102 13.90 20.19 -6.30
CA ALA A 102 13.96 21.45 -5.57
C ALA A 102 12.70 21.72 -4.74
N THR A 103 11.51 21.41 -5.29
CA THR A 103 10.22 21.56 -4.58
C THR A 103 10.18 20.68 -3.32
N PHE A 104 10.61 19.41 -3.43
CA PHE A 104 10.66 18.52 -2.29
C PHE A 104 11.66 18.99 -1.23
N LEU A 105 12.88 19.37 -1.64
CA LEU A 105 13.92 19.82 -0.72
C LEU A 105 13.53 21.12 -0.02
N ALA A 106 12.92 22.08 -0.72
CA ALA A 106 12.41 23.31 -0.12
C ALA A 106 11.32 23.03 0.93
N HIS A 107 10.39 22.11 0.64
CA HIS A 107 9.39 21.66 1.61
C HIS A 107 10.03 20.98 2.83
N LEU A 108 11.02 20.12 2.61
CA LEU A 108 11.74 19.46 3.68
C LEU A 108 12.46 20.48 4.58
N ASP A 109 13.17 21.44 3.99
CA ASP A 109 13.87 22.50 4.70
C ASP A 109 12.91 23.37 5.52
N GLU A 110 11.74 23.70 4.97
CA GLU A 110 10.68 24.43 5.68
C GLU A 110 10.19 23.66 6.92
N VAL A 111 9.85 22.37 6.75
CA VAL A 111 9.34 21.54 7.85
C VAL A 111 10.41 21.30 8.91
N LEU A 112 11.68 21.12 8.51
CA LEU A 112 12.80 21.02 9.44
C LEU A 112 13.00 22.32 10.23
N ALA A 113 13.00 23.48 9.57
CA ALA A 113 13.13 24.76 10.26
C ALA A 113 12.02 24.97 11.29
N GLN A 114 10.77 24.63 10.94
CA GLN A 114 9.64 24.67 11.89
C GLN A 114 9.84 23.71 13.06
N ALA A 115 10.27 22.47 12.80
CA ALA A 115 10.47 21.48 13.85
C ALA A 115 11.55 21.91 14.84
N PHE A 116 12.71 22.33 14.35
CA PHE A 116 13.86 22.70 15.18
C PHE A 116 13.74 24.07 15.86
N ALA A 117 12.72 24.88 15.51
CA ALA A 117 12.34 26.05 16.30
C ALA A 117 11.66 25.68 17.63
N THR A 118 11.18 24.44 17.79
CA THR A 118 10.59 23.91 19.02
C THR A 118 11.62 23.14 19.84
N THR A 119 11.61 23.30 21.17
CA THR A 119 12.51 22.54 22.05
C THR A 119 12.14 21.04 22.06
N PRO A 120 13.10 20.12 22.28
CA PRO A 120 12.80 18.70 22.40
C PRO A 120 11.75 18.38 23.47
N GLU A 121 11.75 19.10 24.59
CA GLU A 121 10.80 18.90 25.69
C GLU A 121 9.37 19.34 25.33
N GLU A 122 9.23 20.40 24.54
CA GLU A 122 7.93 20.81 24.00
C GLU A 122 7.43 19.81 22.96
N ALA A 123 8.31 19.36 22.06
CA ALA A 123 7.98 18.35 21.06
C ALA A 123 7.48 17.05 21.72
N ALA A 124 8.15 16.58 22.77
CA ALA A 124 7.78 15.36 23.49
C ALA A 124 6.42 15.45 24.23
N ARG A 125 5.93 16.67 24.51
CA ARG A 125 4.60 16.87 25.13
C ARG A 125 3.46 16.83 24.09
N GLU A 126 3.73 17.26 22.87
CA GLU A 126 2.70 17.47 21.85
C GLU A 126 2.66 16.36 20.80
N TYR A 127 3.79 15.73 20.52
CA TYR A 127 3.94 14.76 19.44
C TYR A 127 4.33 13.37 19.97
N PRO A 128 3.72 12.30 19.45
CA PRO A 128 4.18 10.95 19.76
C PRO A 128 5.52 10.67 19.06
N PRO A 129 6.39 9.81 19.63
CA PRO A 129 7.59 9.37 18.96
C PRO A 129 7.26 8.66 17.64
N HIS A 130 8.11 8.85 16.63
CA HIS A 130 8.03 8.08 15.41
C HIS A 130 8.39 6.62 15.71
N PRO A 131 7.61 5.64 15.23
CA PRO A 131 7.93 4.24 15.46
C PRO A 131 9.23 3.85 14.74
N VAL A 132 10.15 3.23 15.48
CA VAL A 132 11.40 2.65 14.93
C VAL A 132 11.10 1.42 14.08
N ASP A 133 10.17 0.58 14.55
CA ASP A 133 9.57 -0.52 13.78
C ASP A 133 8.06 -0.28 13.70
N PRO A 134 7.52 0.09 12.52
CA PRO A 134 6.10 0.34 12.36
C PRO A 134 5.24 -0.94 12.44
N GLY A 135 5.84 -2.14 12.55
CA GLY A 135 5.13 -3.39 12.80
C GLY A 135 4.29 -3.89 11.63
N GLU A 136 4.70 -3.60 10.39
CA GLU A 136 3.99 -4.12 9.22
C GLU A 136 4.35 -5.60 8.98
N PRO A 137 3.39 -6.46 8.60
CA PRO A 137 3.69 -7.85 8.27
C PRO A 137 4.76 -7.94 7.16
N PRO A 138 5.77 -8.82 7.28
CA PRO A 138 6.89 -8.91 6.33
C PRO A 138 6.43 -9.08 4.87
N GLN A 139 5.26 -9.71 4.67
CA GLN A 139 4.61 -9.94 3.38
C GLN A 139 4.27 -8.66 2.61
N ALA A 140 4.06 -7.54 3.31
CA ALA A 140 3.65 -6.31 2.68
C ALA A 140 4.73 -5.70 1.79
N THR A 141 6.02 -5.88 2.12
CA THR A 141 7.13 -5.37 1.31
C THR A 141 7.17 -5.99 -0.09
N PRO A 142 7.29 -7.32 -0.26
CA PRO A 142 7.31 -7.96 -1.58
C PRO A 142 5.98 -7.75 -2.32
N ALA A 143 4.84 -7.72 -1.63
CA ALA A 143 3.56 -7.45 -2.27
C ALA A 143 3.47 -6.02 -2.86
N CYS A 144 3.94 -5.01 -2.12
CA CYS A 144 4.01 -3.63 -2.59
C CYS A 144 5.03 -3.45 -3.72
N ALA A 145 6.17 -4.12 -3.64
CA ALA A 145 7.19 -4.15 -4.70
C ALA A 145 6.63 -4.78 -6.00
N THR A 146 5.88 -5.88 -5.88
CA THR A 146 5.20 -6.53 -7.01
C THR A 146 4.22 -5.58 -7.71
N CYS A 147 3.49 -4.76 -6.93
CA CYS A 147 2.55 -3.76 -7.46
C CYS A 147 3.22 -2.49 -7.97
N ARG A 148 4.53 -2.31 -7.71
CA ARG A 148 5.29 -1.08 -7.97
C ARG A 148 4.70 0.16 -7.29
N GLY A 149 4.06 -0.04 -6.13
CA GLY A 149 3.60 1.07 -5.28
C GLY A 149 2.58 2.02 -5.93
N PHE A 150 1.70 1.54 -6.83
CA PHE A 150 0.68 2.39 -7.48
C PHE A 150 -0.16 3.22 -6.50
N CYS A 151 -0.51 2.64 -5.34
CA CYS A 151 -1.25 3.34 -4.29
C CYS A 151 -0.46 4.46 -3.59
N CYS A 152 0.87 4.52 -3.75
CA CYS A 152 1.75 5.55 -3.19
C CYS A 152 1.80 6.83 -4.03
N ARG A 153 1.15 6.86 -5.21
CA ARG A 153 1.06 8.05 -6.09
C ARG A 153 0.66 9.35 -5.38
N PRO A 154 -0.30 9.37 -4.45
CA PRO A 154 -0.67 10.61 -3.77
C PRO A 154 0.50 11.26 -3.02
N GLY A 155 1.52 10.50 -2.61
CA GLY A 155 2.74 11.03 -1.99
C GLY A 155 3.51 12.02 -2.87
N GLY A 156 3.36 11.95 -4.19
CA GLY A 156 3.94 12.94 -5.11
C GLY A 156 3.35 14.34 -4.95
N LYS A 157 2.04 14.44 -4.67
CA LYS A 157 1.36 15.73 -4.42
C LYS A 157 1.48 16.23 -2.99
N HIS A 158 1.94 15.37 -2.09
CA HIS A 158 1.99 15.62 -0.65
C HIS A 158 3.41 15.55 -0.09
N ASN A 159 4.44 15.71 -0.93
CA ASN A 159 5.85 15.72 -0.52
C ASN A 159 6.21 14.56 0.41
N ALA A 160 5.94 13.33 -0.05
CA ALA A 160 6.13 12.09 0.72
C ALA A 160 5.37 12.02 2.07
N PHE A 161 4.34 12.87 2.23
CA PHE A 161 3.59 13.06 3.46
C PHE A 161 4.45 13.50 4.66
N LEU A 162 5.60 14.13 4.39
CA LEU A 162 6.42 14.71 5.44
C LEU A 162 5.74 15.97 5.95
N THR A 163 5.43 15.98 7.24
CA THR A 163 4.80 17.11 7.93
C THR A 163 5.58 17.42 9.20
N LEU A 164 5.29 18.57 9.82
CA LEU A 164 5.87 18.94 11.11
C LEU A 164 5.73 17.81 12.14
N ALA A 165 4.54 17.20 12.23
CA ALA A 165 4.30 16.10 13.16
C ALA A 165 5.18 14.87 12.91
N VAL A 166 5.50 14.57 11.63
CA VAL A 166 6.39 13.46 11.28
C VAL A 166 7.82 13.76 11.74
N ILE A 167 8.33 14.96 11.44
CA ILE A 167 9.69 15.37 11.83
C ILE A 167 9.82 15.49 13.36
N GLN A 168 8.82 16.04 14.05
CA GLN A 168 8.80 16.05 15.51
C GLN A 168 8.80 14.63 16.08
N GLY A 169 8.06 13.70 15.46
CA GLY A 169 8.11 12.30 15.86
C GLY A 169 9.53 11.72 15.83
N PHE A 170 10.35 12.04 14.81
CA PHE A 170 11.74 11.62 14.78
C PHE A 170 12.56 12.23 15.91
N ARG A 171 12.40 13.53 16.18
CA ARG A 171 13.08 14.21 17.29
C ARG A 171 12.66 13.69 18.66
N VAL A 172 11.42 13.24 18.82
CA VAL A 172 10.97 12.62 20.08
C VAL A 172 11.54 11.21 20.23
N ALA A 173 11.70 10.46 19.12
CA ALA A 173 12.30 9.13 19.12
C ALA A 173 13.84 9.19 19.32
N ASP A 174 14.48 10.22 18.78
CA ASP A 174 15.93 10.48 18.89
C ASP A 174 16.16 11.99 19.11
N PRO A 175 16.20 12.46 20.39
CA PRO A 175 16.36 13.88 20.71
C PRO A 175 17.68 14.51 20.26
N ASP A 176 18.71 13.69 20.00
CA ASP A 176 20.03 14.15 19.59
C ASP A 176 20.14 14.28 18.05
N ILE A 177 19.10 13.91 17.30
CA ILE A 177 19.12 13.99 15.84
C ILE A 177 19.14 15.44 15.36
N GLY A 178 20.12 15.76 14.52
CA GLY A 178 20.29 17.09 13.91
C GLY A 178 19.42 17.30 12.68
N ALA A 179 19.14 18.57 12.36
CA ALA A 179 18.38 18.95 11.16
C ALA A 179 19.12 18.53 9.87
N ASP A 180 20.43 18.77 9.82
CA ASP A 180 21.27 18.41 8.66
C ASP A 180 21.29 16.90 8.46
N THR A 181 21.43 16.11 9.54
CA THR A 181 21.35 14.64 9.47
C THR A 181 20.03 14.14 8.91
N LEU A 182 18.90 14.74 9.32
CA LEU A 182 17.58 14.40 8.78
C LEU A 182 17.48 14.75 7.29
N ARG A 183 17.96 15.94 6.93
CA ARG A 183 17.94 16.45 5.57
C ARG A 183 18.73 15.55 4.63
N ASP A 184 19.99 15.30 4.96
CA ASP A 184 20.92 14.48 4.17
C ASP A 184 20.36 13.08 3.96
N ARG A 185 19.77 12.49 5.00
CA ARG A 185 19.19 11.15 4.93
C ARG A 185 18.00 11.05 3.98
N TYR A 186 17.18 12.09 3.86
CA TYR A 186 16.13 12.12 2.84
C TYR A 186 16.70 12.39 1.45
N GLU A 187 17.67 13.29 1.33
CA GLU A 187 18.28 13.64 0.04
C GLU A 187 19.02 12.44 -0.58
N GLU A 188 19.79 11.70 0.21
CA GLU A 188 20.52 10.48 -0.20
C GLU A 188 19.61 9.37 -0.73
N ARG A 189 18.31 9.41 -0.41
CA ARG A 189 17.33 8.40 -0.84
C ARG A 189 16.51 8.82 -2.03
N LEU A 190 16.70 10.04 -2.54
CA LEU A 190 16.12 10.44 -3.82
C LEU A 190 16.66 9.52 -4.92
N SER A 191 15.77 9.04 -5.77
CA SER A 191 16.16 8.23 -6.93
C SER A 191 16.28 9.10 -8.16
N ASP A 192 17.28 8.83 -9.00
CA ASP A 192 17.40 9.46 -10.31
C ASP A 192 16.24 9.08 -11.24
N SER A 193 15.55 7.96 -10.95
CA SER A 193 14.44 7.44 -11.74
C SER A 193 13.26 7.09 -10.85
N ILE A 194 12.11 7.72 -11.10
CA ILE A 194 10.91 7.57 -10.29
C ILE A 194 9.70 7.21 -11.14
N ALA A 195 8.70 6.58 -10.52
CA ALA A 195 7.43 6.32 -11.17
C ALA A 195 6.74 7.65 -11.56
N GLU A 196 6.27 7.74 -12.80
CA GLU A 196 5.55 8.89 -13.31
C GLU A 196 4.33 9.24 -12.43
N GLY A 197 4.26 10.50 -11.99
CA GLY A 197 3.24 10.99 -11.06
C GLY A 197 3.33 10.43 -9.63
N GLY A 198 4.38 9.65 -9.32
CA GLY A 198 4.64 9.08 -8.01
C GLY A 198 5.33 10.02 -7.03
N CYS A 199 5.55 9.54 -5.80
CA CYS A 199 6.42 10.18 -4.82
C CYS A 199 7.88 10.22 -5.31
N VAL A 200 8.69 11.19 -4.84
CA VAL A 200 10.13 11.30 -5.15
C VAL A 200 10.96 10.09 -4.68
N PHE A 201 10.39 9.25 -3.82
CA PHE A 201 10.99 8.00 -3.34
C PHE A 201 10.43 6.75 -4.05
N ALA A 202 9.56 6.88 -5.05
CA ALA A 202 8.96 5.75 -5.76
C ALA A 202 9.90 5.26 -6.89
N GLY A 203 11.00 4.61 -6.51
CA GLY A 203 12.00 4.08 -7.44
C GLY A 203 11.56 2.81 -8.18
N PRO A 204 12.45 2.24 -9.04
CA PRO A 204 12.13 1.12 -9.91
C PRO A 204 11.66 -0.14 -9.18
N GLU A 205 12.28 -0.43 -8.03
CA GLU A 205 12.01 -1.63 -7.21
C GLU A 205 10.99 -1.36 -6.08
N GLY A 206 10.46 -0.13 -6.02
CA GLY A 206 9.58 0.31 -4.94
C GLY A 206 10.15 1.51 -4.20
N CYS A 207 9.74 1.67 -2.93
CA CYS A 207 10.11 2.86 -2.18
C CYS A 207 11.58 2.81 -1.73
N THR A 208 12.38 3.80 -2.12
CA THR A 208 13.81 3.93 -1.77
C THR A 208 14.05 4.32 -0.31
N LEU A 209 13.02 4.84 0.38
CA LEU A 209 13.07 5.04 1.82
C LEU A 209 12.89 3.73 2.57
N GLU A 210 13.74 3.52 3.55
CA GLU A 210 13.51 2.55 4.62
C GLU A 210 12.21 2.86 5.37
N ARG A 211 11.54 1.82 5.85
CA ARG A 211 10.22 1.92 6.48
C ARG A 211 10.21 2.83 7.70
N SER A 212 11.25 2.76 8.52
CA SER A 212 11.46 3.60 9.70
C SER A 212 11.49 5.09 9.35
N TRP A 213 11.84 5.46 8.10
CA TRP A 213 11.95 6.84 7.62
C TRP A 213 10.74 7.33 6.82
N ARG A 214 9.79 6.44 6.53
CA ARG A 214 8.56 6.78 5.83
C ARG A 214 7.56 7.41 6.80
N ALA A 215 6.77 8.36 6.31
CA ALA A 215 5.65 8.91 7.05
C ALA A 215 4.71 7.80 7.56
N PRO A 216 4.05 7.96 8.72
CA PRO A 216 3.23 6.90 9.32
C PRO A 216 2.11 6.36 8.41
N ILE A 217 1.55 7.18 7.53
CA ILE A 217 0.54 6.72 6.55
C ILE A 217 1.11 5.70 5.57
N CYS A 218 2.36 5.86 5.14
CA CYS A 218 3.05 4.97 4.20
C CYS A 218 3.29 3.57 4.79
N ASN A 219 3.27 3.45 6.12
CA ASN A 219 3.46 2.17 6.82
C ASN A 219 2.15 1.52 7.28
N ARG A 220 1.02 2.22 7.19
CA ARG A 220 -0.29 1.72 7.64
C ARG A 220 -1.29 1.51 6.51
N PHE A 221 -1.06 2.14 5.37
CA PHE A 221 -1.94 2.01 4.23
C PHE A 221 -1.72 0.68 3.51
N HIS A 222 -2.76 -0.14 3.43
CA HIS A 222 -2.82 -1.31 2.56
C HIS A 222 -3.90 -1.10 1.50
N CYS A 223 -3.58 -1.42 0.24
CA CYS A 223 -4.62 -1.51 -0.78
C CYS A 223 -5.55 -2.69 -0.46
N GLY A 224 -6.78 -2.66 -0.97
CA GLY A 224 -7.75 -3.73 -0.71
C GLY A 224 -7.21 -5.12 -1.03
N THR A 225 -6.42 -5.28 -2.11
CA THR A 225 -5.80 -6.57 -2.44
C THR A 225 -4.79 -7.04 -1.39
N LEU A 226 -3.91 -6.15 -0.92
CA LEU A 226 -2.95 -6.47 0.12
C LEU A 226 -3.65 -6.76 1.45
N SER A 227 -4.61 -5.94 1.88
CA SER A 227 -5.38 -6.19 3.10
C SER A 227 -6.04 -7.57 3.08
N ARG A 228 -6.72 -7.93 1.98
CA ARG A 228 -7.35 -9.26 1.84
C ARG A 228 -6.32 -10.38 1.86
N SER A 229 -5.13 -10.16 1.29
CA SER A 229 -4.05 -11.15 1.30
C SER A 229 -3.51 -11.37 2.71
N LEU A 230 -3.23 -10.28 3.44
CA LEU A 230 -2.79 -10.33 4.83
C LEU A 230 -3.84 -11.00 5.73
N ASP A 231 -5.13 -10.68 5.56
CA ASP A 231 -6.21 -11.33 6.31
C ASP A 231 -6.25 -12.85 6.06
N ARG A 232 -6.09 -13.27 4.80
CA ARG A 232 -6.04 -14.70 4.45
C ARG A 232 -4.83 -15.39 5.06
N MET A 233 -3.64 -14.80 4.96
CA MET A 233 -2.42 -15.37 5.55
C MET A 233 -2.45 -15.35 7.07
N LYS A 234 -3.17 -14.42 7.69
CA LYS A 234 -3.40 -14.43 9.14
C LYS A 234 -4.35 -15.55 9.57
N ALA A 235 -5.40 -15.80 8.78
CA ALA A 235 -6.36 -16.87 9.04
C ALA A 235 -5.80 -18.26 8.73
N ASP A 236 -4.92 -18.35 7.73
CA ASP A 236 -4.30 -19.56 7.21
C ASP A 236 -2.80 -19.27 6.95
N PRO A 237 -1.96 -19.35 8.00
CA PRO A 237 -0.53 -19.05 7.89
C PRO A 237 0.18 -19.93 6.88
N PRO A 238 1.04 -19.36 6.01
CA PRO A 238 1.76 -20.13 5.02
C PRO A 238 2.76 -21.09 5.69
N GLU A 239 2.73 -22.36 5.28
CA GLU A 239 3.70 -23.39 5.72
C GLU A 239 4.98 -23.39 4.87
N GLY A 240 4.99 -22.69 3.74
CA GLY A 240 6.09 -22.60 2.78
C GLY A 240 6.37 -21.15 2.38
N PRO A 241 7.25 -20.93 1.39
CA PRO A 241 7.48 -19.60 0.83
C PRO A 241 6.19 -19.02 0.22
N VAL A 242 6.11 -17.69 0.19
CA VAL A 242 4.99 -16.95 -0.41
C VAL A 242 5.44 -16.30 -1.70
N VAL A 243 4.76 -16.64 -2.79
CA VAL A 243 4.96 -16.07 -4.12
C VAL A 243 3.90 -15.01 -4.38
N PHE A 244 4.33 -13.81 -4.75
CA PHE A 244 3.50 -12.68 -5.14
C PHE A 244 3.60 -12.46 -6.64
N PRO A 245 2.78 -13.13 -7.46
CA PRO A 245 2.75 -12.87 -8.88
C PRO A 245 1.96 -11.59 -9.19
N GLY A 246 2.58 -10.70 -9.96
CA GLY A 246 1.98 -9.48 -10.46
C GLY A 246 1.10 -9.75 -11.68
N PHE A 247 -0.11 -9.18 -11.68
CA PHE A 247 -1.03 -9.25 -12.83
C PHE A 247 -1.44 -7.86 -13.30
N THR A 248 -1.18 -7.57 -14.57
CA THR A 248 -1.64 -6.36 -15.26
C THR A 248 -3.16 -6.36 -15.46
N GLU A 249 -3.73 -5.21 -15.81
CA GLU A 249 -5.18 -5.08 -16.09
C GLU A 249 -5.64 -6.00 -17.24
N GLY A 250 -4.82 -6.15 -18.29
CA GLY A 250 -5.05 -7.10 -19.38
C GLY A 250 -4.87 -8.57 -18.97
N GLY A 251 -4.53 -8.83 -17.70
CA GLY A 251 -4.28 -10.15 -17.17
C GLY A 251 -2.93 -10.74 -17.56
N GLY A 252 -2.04 -10.00 -18.22
CA GLY A 252 -0.65 -10.43 -18.40
C GLY A 252 0.03 -10.59 -17.04
N MET A 253 0.92 -11.59 -16.92
CA MET A 253 1.79 -11.71 -15.76
C MET A 253 2.92 -10.68 -15.90
N GLY A 254 3.23 -10.00 -14.81
CA GLY A 254 4.40 -9.14 -14.68
C GLY A 254 5.41 -9.78 -13.74
N VAL A 255 5.99 -8.96 -12.88
CA VAL A 255 7.01 -9.38 -11.92
C VAL A 255 6.48 -10.41 -10.93
N VAL A 256 7.39 -11.24 -10.41
CA VAL A 256 7.11 -12.22 -9.37
C VAL A 256 8.06 -11.99 -8.21
N SER A 257 7.55 -11.61 -7.05
CA SER A 257 8.35 -11.60 -5.82
C SER A 257 8.18 -12.91 -5.06
N VAL A 258 9.25 -13.41 -4.44
CA VAL A 258 9.24 -14.56 -3.53
C VAL A 258 9.68 -14.08 -2.16
N MET A 259 8.90 -14.44 -1.14
CA MET A 259 9.26 -14.25 0.26
C MET A 259 9.51 -15.62 0.89
N GLU A 260 10.69 -15.77 1.47
CA GLU A 260 11.10 -16.97 2.19
C GLU A 260 10.49 -17.00 3.60
N GLN A 261 10.58 -18.14 4.28
CA GLN A 261 10.02 -18.31 5.63
C GLN A 261 10.72 -17.46 6.69
N ASP A 262 11.98 -17.09 6.48
CA ASP A 262 12.73 -16.20 7.37
C ASP A 262 12.38 -14.71 7.17
N GLY A 263 11.47 -14.40 6.24
CA GLY A 263 11.02 -13.05 5.92
C GLY A 263 11.92 -12.31 4.93
N SER A 264 13.05 -12.92 4.49
CA SER A 264 13.81 -12.42 3.35
C SER A 264 12.96 -12.52 2.08
N TRP A 265 13.22 -11.64 1.12
CA TRP A 265 12.48 -11.65 -0.15
C TRP A 265 13.36 -11.20 -1.30
N ARG A 266 12.98 -11.62 -2.51
CA ARG A 266 13.62 -11.25 -3.77
C ARG A 266 12.60 -11.15 -4.89
N GLU A 267 12.91 -10.35 -5.89
CA GLU A 267 12.23 -10.38 -7.17
C GLU A 267 12.88 -11.46 -8.05
N LEU A 268 12.07 -12.25 -8.76
CA LEU A 268 12.58 -13.20 -9.74
C LEU A 268 12.77 -12.46 -11.06
N GLU A 269 14.00 -12.46 -11.57
CA GLU A 269 14.30 -12.11 -12.96
C GLU A 269 13.69 -13.19 -13.87
N GLU A 270 13.11 -12.77 -15.00
CA GLU A 270 12.49 -13.66 -15.99
C GLU A 270 13.49 -14.63 -16.63
#